data_AF-I1W198-F1
#
_entry.id   AF-I1W198-F1
#
_cell.length_a   1.000
_cell.length_b   1.000
_cell.length_c   1.000
_cell.angle_alpha   90.00
_cell.angle_beta   90.00
_cell.angle_gamma   90.00
#
_symmetry.space_group_name_H-M   'P 1'
#
loop_
_entity.id
_entity.type
_entity.pdbx_description
1 polymer ?
#
loop_
_entity_poly.entity_id
_entity_poly.type
_entity_poly.pdbx_seq_one_letter_code
_entity_poly.pdbx_strand_id
1 'polypeptide(L)'
;FTGDFHAITSANNLLAALLDNHIYWGNALGIDPRRVAWRRVLDMNDRALRSVVSSLGGVANGFPREDGFDITVASEVMAIFCLAHNLDDLKKRLGNIVVGYTRDRKPVRAGELKAHGAMTVLLKEALAPNLVQTLEGTPAFIHGGPFANIAHGCNSVLATTTALKLTDYVVTEAGFGADLGGEKFMDIKCRKAGITPDCAVLVATIRALKMHGGVKKEDLKQENLKALEAGMSNLQRHVENIQKLGIVPVVSINRFSADSEAEINLVKEKCKALGVEALMADHWAMGGEGAADVARAVVK
;
A
#
# COMPACT_ATOMS: atom_id res chain seq x y z
N PHE A 1 -0.77 1.80 17.68
CA PHE A 1 -0.83 0.34 17.63
C PHE A 1 0.41 -0.20 18.34
N THR A 2 1.35 -0.87 17.68
CA THR A 2 2.57 -1.46 18.28
C THR A 2 3.82 -0.56 18.20
N GLY A 3 3.74 0.56 17.49
CA GLY A 3 4.83 1.54 17.38
C GLY A 3 5.56 1.55 16.05
N ASP A 4 5.18 0.69 15.10
CA ASP A 4 5.86 0.55 13.79
C ASP A 4 6.03 1.87 13.05
N PHE A 5 4.98 2.69 12.97
CA PHE A 5 5.03 3.97 12.27
C PHE A 5 5.91 4.99 13.00
N HIS A 6 5.99 4.93 14.33
CA HIS A 6 6.92 5.75 15.09
C HIS A 6 8.37 5.33 14.80
N ALA A 7 8.66 4.02 14.78
CA ALA A 7 9.97 3.50 14.40
C ALA A 7 10.39 3.92 12.98
N ILE A 8 9.46 3.86 12.01
CA ILE A 8 9.68 4.31 10.63
C ILE A 8 9.92 5.82 10.57
N THR A 9 9.14 6.62 11.31
CA THR A 9 9.33 8.07 11.43
C THR A 9 10.72 8.38 11.99
N SER A 10 11.13 7.71 13.06
CA SER A 10 12.45 7.86 13.67
C SER A 10 13.58 7.48 12.72
N ALA A 11 13.47 6.36 12.00
CA ALA A 11 14.47 5.92 11.04
C ALA A 11 14.61 6.90 9.86
N ASN A 12 13.49 7.39 9.31
CA ASN A 12 13.49 8.39 8.23
C ASN A 12 14.16 9.69 8.68
N ASN A 13 13.77 10.20 9.85
CA ASN A 13 14.26 11.48 10.35
C ASN A 13 15.70 11.40 10.88
N LEU A 14 16.16 10.22 11.32
CA LEU A 14 17.59 9.98 11.56
C LEU A 14 18.40 10.18 10.28
N LEU A 15 17.95 9.64 9.13
CA LEU A 15 18.65 9.82 7.86
C LEU A 15 18.70 11.30 7.44
N ALA A 16 17.59 12.02 7.59
CA ALA A 16 17.55 13.47 7.32
C ALA A 16 18.50 14.25 8.25
N ALA A 17 18.55 13.90 9.54
CA ALA A 17 19.46 14.53 10.51
C ALA A 17 20.94 14.26 10.19
N LEU A 18 21.29 13.01 9.84
CA LEU A 18 22.65 12.64 9.45
C LEU A 18 23.09 13.34 8.16
N LEU A 19 22.17 13.53 7.20
CA LEU A 19 22.42 14.27 5.97
C LEU A 19 22.82 15.71 6.27
N ASP A 20 21.99 16.44 7.02
CA ASP A 20 22.27 17.85 7.34
C ASP A 20 23.51 17.99 8.23
N ASN A 21 23.72 17.04 9.17
CA ASN A 21 24.94 16.99 10.00
C ASN A 21 26.21 16.75 9.17
N HIS A 22 26.15 15.90 8.15
CA HIS A 22 27.28 15.67 7.24
C HIS A 22 27.63 16.92 6.44
N ILE A 23 26.61 17.65 5.96
CA ILE A 23 26.81 18.93 5.28
C ILE A 23 27.44 19.95 6.25
N TYR A 24 26.95 20.02 7.49
CA TYR A 24 27.45 20.92 8.52
C TYR A 24 28.95 20.71 8.82
N TRP A 25 29.39 19.47 9.02
CA TRP A 25 30.78 19.14 9.40
C TRP A 25 31.75 19.01 8.21
N GLY A 26 31.53 19.76 7.14
CA GLY A 26 32.48 19.89 6.03
C GLY A 26 32.09 19.20 4.73
N ASN A 27 30.90 18.58 4.67
CA ASN A 27 30.28 18.08 3.43
C ASN A 27 31.25 17.30 2.52
N ALA A 28 32.01 16.35 3.08
CA ALA A 28 33.04 15.62 2.35
C ALA A 28 32.52 14.82 1.14
N LEU A 29 31.21 14.58 1.06
CA LEU A 29 30.55 13.91 -0.07
C LEU A 29 30.12 14.89 -1.18
N GLY A 30 30.30 16.20 -0.97
CA GLY A 30 29.98 17.23 -1.95
C GLY A 30 28.49 17.32 -2.29
N ILE A 31 27.61 17.03 -1.32
CA ILE A 31 26.15 17.10 -1.48
C ILE A 31 25.75 18.53 -1.83
N ASP A 32 24.96 18.70 -2.90
CA ASP A 32 24.37 20.00 -3.24
C ASP A 32 23.06 20.17 -2.44
N PRO A 33 22.95 21.15 -1.52
CA PRO A 33 21.75 21.33 -0.69
C PRO A 33 20.47 21.59 -1.49
N ARG A 34 20.61 22.04 -2.75
CA ARG A 34 19.48 22.28 -3.68
C ARG A 34 19.02 21.01 -4.41
N ARG A 35 19.76 19.91 -4.27
CA ARG A 35 19.51 18.61 -4.92
C ARG A 35 19.33 17.50 -3.88
N VAL A 36 18.97 17.84 -2.66
CA VAL A 36 18.52 16.88 -1.65
C VAL A 36 17.13 16.40 -2.07
N ALA A 37 17.00 15.10 -2.30
CA ALA A 37 15.72 14.46 -2.62
C ALA A 37 15.03 13.91 -1.37
N TRP A 38 15.80 13.63 -0.32
CA TRP A 38 15.30 13.08 0.94
C TRP A 38 14.58 14.15 1.77
N ARG A 39 13.30 13.92 2.03
CA ARG A 39 12.42 14.77 2.85
C ARG A 39 12.30 14.22 4.27
N ARG A 40 11.84 15.06 5.20
CA ARG A 40 11.47 14.63 6.56
C ARG A 40 10.06 14.03 6.55
N VAL A 41 9.67 13.36 7.62
CA VAL A 41 8.31 12.82 7.75
C VAL A 41 7.71 12.99 9.14
N LEU A 42 6.39 13.07 9.18
CA LEU A 42 5.58 13.09 10.40
C LEU A 42 4.22 12.46 10.12
N ASP A 43 3.75 11.58 11.01
CA ASP A 43 2.44 10.95 10.88
C ASP A 43 1.32 11.87 11.43
N MET A 44 1.14 13.00 10.75
CA MET A 44 0.13 14.01 11.07
C MET A 44 -0.31 14.73 9.80
N ASN A 45 -1.59 15.07 9.71
CA ASN A 45 -2.14 15.82 8.57
C ASN A 45 -1.80 17.31 8.68
N ASP A 46 -0.52 17.65 8.61
CA ASP A 46 -0.02 19.02 8.75
C ASP A 46 0.38 19.64 7.40
N ARG A 47 -0.49 20.50 6.87
CA ARG A 47 -0.21 21.20 5.61
C ARG A 47 0.91 22.23 5.71
N ALA A 48 1.21 22.75 6.91
CA ALA A 48 2.17 23.83 7.10
C ALA A 48 3.62 23.37 6.85
N LEU A 49 3.87 22.06 6.97
CA LEU A 49 5.20 21.47 6.79
C LEU A 49 5.48 21.02 5.35
N ARG A 50 4.56 21.22 4.40
CA ARG A 50 4.75 20.81 2.99
C ARG A 50 6.00 21.44 2.36
N SER A 51 6.26 22.71 2.66
CA SER A 51 7.41 23.47 2.19
C SER A 51 7.95 24.32 3.33
N VAL A 52 9.22 24.12 3.69
CA VAL A 52 9.90 24.86 4.76
C VAL A 52 11.30 25.27 4.31
N VAL A 53 11.88 26.24 5.00
CA VAL A 53 13.32 26.49 4.94
C VAL A 53 13.91 26.04 6.28
N SER A 54 14.87 25.12 6.21
CA SER A 54 15.51 24.53 7.40
C SER A 54 16.89 25.16 7.66
N SER A 55 17.47 24.86 8.83
CA SER A 55 18.85 25.26 9.20
C SER A 55 19.12 26.78 9.18
N LEU A 56 18.13 27.56 9.62
CA LEU A 56 18.24 29.01 9.82
C LEU A 56 18.86 29.35 11.20
N GLY A 57 19.25 30.61 11.40
CA GLY A 57 19.72 31.11 12.71
C GLY A 57 21.23 31.23 12.86
N GLY A 58 21.98 31.29 11.76
CA GLY A 58 23.41 31.60 11.75
C GLY A 58 24.32 30.37 11.77
N VAL A 59 25.63 30.61 11.93
CA VAL A 59 26.71 29.63 11.71
C VAL A 59 26.53 28.34 12.53
N ALA A 60 26.04 28.44 13.77
CA ALA A 60 25.87 27.30 14.65
C ALA A 60 24.78 26.31 14.19
N ASN A 61 23.84 26.75 13.34
CA ASN A 61 22.62 26.00 13.02
C ASN A 61 22.64 25.35 11.62
N GLY A 62 23.75 25.44 10.90
CA GLY A 62 23.93 24.77 9.61
C GLY A 62 23.82 25.69 8.39
N PHE A 63 23.53 25.06 7.25
CA PHE A 63 23.43 25.71 5.95
C PHE A 63 21.96 25.74 5.51
N PRO A 64 21.35 26.92 5.31
CA PRO A 64 19.96 27.02 4.92
C PRO A 64 19.65 26.27 3.62
N ARG A 65 18.53 25.53 3.60
CA ARG A 65 18.01 24.88 2.39
C ARG A 65 16.49 24.75 2.42
N GLU A 66 15.88 24.69 1.24
CA GLU A 66 14.50 24.26 1.09
C GLU A 66 14.35 22.79 1.49
N ASP A 67 13.24 22.49 2.15
CA ASP A 67 12.90 21.16 2.62
C ASP A 67 11.39 21.00 2.71
N GLY A 68 10.93 19.83 3.16
CA GLY A 68 9.55 19.65 3.57
C GLY A 68 9.32 18.31 4.23
N PHE A 69 8.08 18.13 4.67
CA PHE A 69 7.61 16.90 5.30
C PHE A 69 6.58 16.22 4.43
N ASP A 70 6.65 14.89 4.44
CA ASP A 70 5.58 14.02 3.96
C ASP A 70 4.96 13.28 5.14
N ILE A 71 3.77 12.71 4.94
CA ILE A 71 3.19 11.81 5.93
C ILE A 71 4.02 10.52 6.00
N THR A 72 4.21 9.92 7.18
CA THR A 72 5.15 8.80 7.39
C THR A 72 4.96 7.63 6.42
N VAL A 73 3.71 7.30 6.07
CA VAL A 73 3.39 6.22 5.11
C VAL A 73 3.89 6.47 3.68
N ALA A 74 4.25 7.71 3.35
CA ALA A 74 4.83 8.10 2.07
C ALA A 74 6.35 7.88 2.01
N SER A 75 7.01 7.63 3.15
CA SER A 75 8.46 7.42 3.22
C SER A 75 8.89 6.20 2.39
N GLU A 76 10.04 6.31 1.71
CA GLU A 76 10.69 5.15 1.09
C GLU A 76 11.07 4.10 2.15
N VAL A 77 11.31 4.49 3.41
CA VAL A 77 11.51 3.55 4.53
C VAL A 77 10.29 2.65 4.70
N MET A 78 9.06 3.17 4.58
CA MET A 78 7.84 2.36 4.63
C MET A 78 7.76 1.36 3.48
N ALA A 79 8.09 1.80 2.26
CA ALA A 79 8.10 0.91 1.09
C ALA A 79 9.17 -0.20 1.21
N ILE A 80 10.37 0.15 1.67
CA ILE A 80 11.47 -0.79 1.93
C ILE A 80 11.09 -1.77 3.04
N PHE A 81 10.53 -1.28 4.14
CA PHE A 81 10.04 -2.09 5.25
C PHE A 81 9.01 -3.14 4.77
N CYS A 82 8.09 -2.73 3.90
CA CYS A 82 7.08 -3.63 3.38
C CYS A 82 7.62 -4.65 2.35
N LEU A 83 8.79 -4.42 1.75
CA LEU A 83 9.40 -5.32 0.76
C LEU A 83 10.62 -6.09 1.29
N ALA A 84 11.00 -5.90 2.54
CA ALA A 84 12.14 -6.58 3.15
C ALA A 84 11.76 -8.03 3.52
N HIS A 85 12.69 -8.94 3.26
CA HIS A 85 12.56 -10.37 3.64
C HIS A 85 13.04 -10.68 5.06
N ASN A 86 13.97 -9.89 5.57
CA ASN A 86 14.60 -10.02 6.89
C ASN A 86 15.42 -8.75 7.20
N LEU A 87 16.08 -8.71 8.36
CA LEU A 87 16.88 -7.56 8.79
C LEU A 87 18.07 -7.26 7.87
N ASP A 88 18.72 -8.27 7.28
CA ASP A 88 19.85 -8.06 6.38
C ASP A 88 19.41 -7.47 5.04
N ASP A 89 18.29 -7.95 4.48
CA ASP A 89 17.68 -7.37 3.29
C ASP A 89 17.18 -5.93 3.57
N LEU A 90 16.56 -5.71 4.74
CA LEU A 90 16.17 -4.37 5.19
C LEU A 90 17.38 -3.43 5.20
N LYS A 91 18.45 -3.81 5.90
CA LYS A 91 19.67 -3.01 6.03
C LYS A 91 20.30 -2.70 4.67
N LYS A 92 20.37 -3.69 3.78
CA LYS A 92 20.90 -3.52 2.42
C LYS A 92 20.07 -2.53 1.61
N ARG A 93 18.74 -2.62 1.67
CA ARG A 93 17.84 -1.69 0.96
C ARG A 93 17.93 -0.28 1.50
N LEU A 94 17.94 -0.11 2.82
CA LEU A 94 18.14 1.19 3.44
C LEU A 94 19.46 1.83 3.00
N GLY A 95 20.54 1.06 2.90
CA GLY A 95 21.83 1.54 2.40
C GLY A 95 21.82 2.00 0.93
N ASN A 96 20.86 1.53 0.13
CA ASN A 96 20.73 1.84 -1.29
C ASN A 96 19.85 3.06 -1.59
N ILE A 97 19.16 3.62 -0.59
CA ILE A 97 18.37 4.85 -0.72
C ILE A 97 19.26 5.97 -1.27
N VAL A 98 18.82 6.63 -2.34
CA VAL A 98 19.48 7.84 -2.86
C VAL A 98 18.90 9.05 -2.12
N VAL A 99 19.74 9.75 -1.36
CA VAL A 99 19.28 10.86 -0.52
C VAL A 99 19.34 12.21 -1.24
N GLY A 100 20.14 12.30 -2.29
CA GLY A 100 20.36 13.52 -3.06
C GLY A 100 21.53 13.36 -4.02
N TYR A 101 21.99 14.48 -4.54
CA TYR A 101 23.03 14.49 -5.57
C TYR A 101 24.13 15.49 -5.25
N THR A 102 25.35 15.18 -5.71
CA THR A 102 26.47 16.13 -5.67
C THR A 102 26.27 17.26 -6.70
N ARG A 103 27.13 18.28 -6.64
CA ARG A 103 27.16 19.36 -7.65
C ARG A 103 27.39 18.83 -9.08
N ASP A 104 28.15 17.74 -9.20
CA ASP A 104 28.42 17.04 -10.46
C ASP A 104 27.33 16.01 -10.82
N ARG A 105 26.18 16.04 -10.13
CA ARG A 105 25.02 15.17 -10.34
C ARG A 105 25.28 13.68 -10.08
N LYS A 106 26.27 13.34 -9.25
CA LYS A 106 26.46 11.96 -8.80
C LYS A 106 25.48 11.66 -7.65
N PRO A 107 24.79 10.50 -7.65
CA PRO A 107 23.88 10.14 -6.56
C PRO A 107 24.68 9.88 -5.29
N VAL A 108 24.15 10.34 -4.16
CA VAL A 108 24.68 10.04 -2.82
C VAL A 108 23.69 9.14 -2.10
N ARG A 109 24.18 8.03 -1.53
CA ARG A 109 23.36 7.02 -0.88
C ARG A 109 23.40 7.11 0.64
N ALA A 110 22.37 6.63 1.31
CA ALA A 110 22.32 6.52 2.77
C ALA A 110 23.46 5.62 3.34
N GLY A 111 23.96 4.68 2.54
CA GLY A 111 25.16 3.90 2.84
C GLY A 111 26.42 4.75 3.02
N GLU A 112 26.60 5.78 2.20
CA GLU A 112 27.76 6.70 2.24
C GLU A 112 27.71 7.63 3.46
N LEU A 113 26.49 7.94 3.94
CA LEU A 113 26.25 8.62 5.22
C LEU A 113 26.34 7.68 6.43
N LYS A 114 26.64 6.39 6.23
CA LYS A 114 26.70 5.35 7.28
C LYS A 114 25.41 5.22 8.11
N ALA A 115 24.26 5.61 7.57
CA ALA A 115 23.00 5.68 8.30
C ALA A 115 22.27 4.34 8.43
N HIS A 116 22.35 3.50 7.40
CA HIS A 116 21.59 2.26 7.23
C HIS A 116 21.66 1.29 8.42
N GLY A 117 22.82 1.16 9.09
CA GLY A 117 22.95 0.32 10.29
C GLY A 117 22.07 0.82 11.46
N ALA A 118 22.16 2.11 11.78
CA ALA A 118 21.38 2.71 12.86
C ALA A 118 19.87 2.74 12.54
N MET A 119 19.51 3.01 11.28
CA MET A 119 18.12 2.89 10.83
C MET A 119 17.57 1.47 11.02
N THR A 120 18.37 0.45 10.73
CA THR A 120 17.98 -0.97 10.91
C THR A 120 17.71 -1.27 12.39
N VAL A 121 18.53 -0.74 13.31
CA VAL A 121 18.33 -0.92 14.75
C VAL A 121 17.01 -0.29 15.21
N LEU A 122 16.69 0.91 14.75
CA LEU A 122 15.41 1.57 15.04
C LEU A 122 14.19 0.77 14.56
N LEU A 123 14.36 0.00 13.48
CA LEU A 123 13.30 -0.81 12.87
C LEU A 123 13.29 -2.26 13.32
N LYS A 124 14.23 -2.69 14.18
CA LYS A 124 14.47 -4.10 14.48
C LYS A 124 13.21 -4.80 15.01
N GLU A 125 12.59 -4.25 16.05
CA GLU A 125 11.38 -4.81 16.66
C GLU A 125 10.15 -4.54 15.79
N ALA A 126 10.10 -3.36 15.16
CA ALA A 126 9.02 -2.99 14.27
C ALA A 126 8.87 -3.95 13.09
N LEU A 127 9.94 -4.63 12.64
CA LEU A 127 9.89 -5.54 11.49
C LEU A 127 9.11 -6.85 11.77
N ALA A 128 8.77 -7.13 13.03
CA ALA A 128 7.98 -8.30 13.40
C ALA A 128 6.47 -8.10 13.10
N PRO A 129 5.81 -9.00 12.33
CA PRO A 129 4.38 -8.89 12.07
C PRO A 129 3.51 -8.90 13.33
N ASN A 130 2.54 -7.98 13.42
CA ASN A 130 1.67 -7.85 14.58
C ASN A 130 0.44 -8.75 14.45
N LEU A 131 0.33 -9.76 15.33
CA LEU A 131 -0.83 -10.64 15.39
C LEU A 131 -1.98 -10.00 16.17
N VAL A 132 -3.16 -10.00 15.56
CA VAL A 132 -4.46 -9.65 16.17
C VAL A 132 -5.50 -10.69 15.74
N GLN A 133 -6.77 -10.44 16.06
CA GLN A 133 -7.88 -11.31 15.64
C GLN A 133 -9.04 -10.49 15.08
N THR A 134 -9.83 -11.11 14.23
CA THR A 134 -11.16 -10.62 13.80
C THR A 134 -12.19 -10.76 14.93
N LEU A 135 -13.42 -10.26 14.73
CA LEU A 135 -14.51 -10.43 15.69
C LEU A 135 -14.87 -11.91 15.96
N GLU A 136 -14.55 -12.80 15.03
CA GLU A 136 -14.84 -14.25 15.11
C GLU A 136 -13.60 -15.07 15.52
N GLY A 137 -12.54 -14.41 16.02
CA GLY A 137 -11.34 -15.09 16.51
C GLY A 137 -10.37 -15.55 15.42
N THR A 138 -10.67 -15.32 14.13
CA THR A 138 -9.73 -15.61 13.04
C THR A 138 -8.44 -14.78 13.18
N PRO A 139 -7.25 -15.40 13.16
CA PRO A 139 -5.97 -14.69 13.22
C PRO A 139 -5.80 -13.69 12.07
N ALA A 140 -5.25 -12.51 12.36
CA ALA A 140 -4.95 -11.49 11.36
C ALA A 140 -3.62 -10.80 11.64
N PHE A 141 -2.79 -10.61 10.61
CA PHE A 141 -1.61 -9.76 10.69
C PHE A 141 -1.91 -8.35 10.17
N ILE A 142 -1.56 -7.34 10.97
CA ILE A 142 -1.57 -5.92 10.54
C ILE A 142 -0.13 -5.42 10.56
N HIS A 143 0.48 -5.26 9.38
CA HIS A 143 1.91 -4.92 9.31
C HIS A 143 2.29 -4.21 8.01
N GLY A 144 2.90 -3.02 8.15
CA GLY A 144 3.19 -2.14 7.03
C GLY A 144 1.97 -1.35 6.55
N GLY A 145 2.21 -0.36 5.68
CA GLY A 145 1.16 0.47 5.11
C GLY A 145 1.71 1.55 4.18
N PRO A 146 2.34 1.18 3.05
CA PRO A 146 2.83 2.15 2.08
C PRO A 146 1.66 2.69 1.24
N PHE A 147 1.81 3.89 0.70
CA PHE A 147 0.85 4.37 -0.30
C PHE A 147 0.78 3.48 -1.54
N ALA A 148 -0.38 3.49 -2.20
CA ALA A 148 -0.63 2.74 -3.43
C ALA A 148 -0.43 3.58 -4.71
N ASN A 149 -0.09 4.86 -4.60
CA ASN A 149 0.24 5.73 -5.75
C ASN A 149 1.77 5.81 -5.97
N ILE A 150 2.52 6.36 -5.01
CA ILE A 150 3.98 6.51 -5.07
C ILE A 150 4.75 5.25 -4.63
N ALA A 151 4.05 4.28 -4.04
CA ALA A 151 4.57 2.97 -3.68
C ALA A 151 3.58 1.86 -4.10
N HIS A 152 3.73 0.66 -3.55
CA HIS A 152 3.05 -0.56 -4.00
C HIS A 152 1.76 -0.90 -3.25
N GLY A 153 1.40 -0.16 -2.19
CA GLY A 153 0.07 -0.27 -1.59
C GLY A 153 -0.28 -1.60 -0.92
N CYS A 154 0.70 -2.39 -0.48
CA CYS A 154 0.45 -3.70 0.14
C CYS A 154 1.01 -3.74 1.57
N ASN A 155 0.46 -4.63 2.40
CA ASN A 155 1.10 -5.02 3.66
C ASN A 155 2.47 -5.68 3.42
N SER A 156 3.26 -5.85 4.48
CA SER A 156 4.62 -6.36 4.35
C SER A 156 4.73 -7.77 3.76
N VAL A 157 5.85 -8.04 3.06
CA VAL A 157 6.26 -9.37 2.62
C VAL A 157 6.40 -10.33 3.79
N LEU A 158 7.00 -9.88 4.90
CA LEU A 158 7.17 -10.71 6.09
C LEU A 158 5.85 -11.20 6.67
N ALA A 159 4.83 -10.35 6.77
CA ALA A 159 3.51 -10.77 7.27
C ALA A 159 2.86 -11.80 6.33
N THR A 160 2.86 -11.54 5.02
CA THR A 160 2.28 -12.48 4.03
C THR A 160 3.02 -13.81 4.02
N THR A 161 4.36 -13.81 3.96
CA THR A 161 5.16 -15.04 3.91
C THR A 161 5.13 -15.82 5.22
N THR A 162 5.05 -15.14 6.37
CA THR A 162 4.85 -15.80 7.67
C THR A 162 3.48 -16.47 7.72
N ALA A 163 2.41 -15.77 7.30
CA ALA A 163 1.07 -16.36 7.25
C ALA A 163 1.03 -17.60 6.34
N LEU A 164 1.66 -17.54 5.17
CA LEU A 164 1.74 -18.67 4.22
C LEU A 164 2.45 -19.91 4.79
N LYS A 165 3.22 -19.78 5.88
CA LYS A 165 3.85 -20.90 6.58
C LYS A 165 3.03 -21.43 7.75
N LEU A 166 2.00 -20.70 8.18
CA LEU A 166 1.22 -20.99 9.38
C LEU A 166 -0.21 -21.42 9.08
N THR A 167 -0.74 -21.11 7.88
CA THR A 167 -2.13 -21.38 7.51
C THR A 167 -2.25 -21.97 6.11
N ASP A 168 -3.36 -22.66 5.86
CA ASP A 168 -3.65 -23.24 4.54
C ASP A 168 -4.04 -22.17 3.51
N TYR A 169 -4.73 -21.11 3.95
CA TYR A 169 -5.13 -19.97 3.13
C TYR A 169 -4.68 -18.65 3.76
N VAL A 170 -4.22 -17.72 2.92
CA VAL A 170 -3.86 -16.36 3.32
C VAL A 170 -4.60 -15.38 2.43
N VAL A 171 -5.54 -14.65 3.02
CA VAL A 171 -6.20 -13.53 2.36
C VAL A 171 -5.40 -12.26 2.62
N THR A 172 -5.01 -11.57 1.56
CA THR A 172 -4.32 -10.28 1.61
C THR A 172 -4.95 -9.33 0.59
N GLU A 173 -4.70 -8.04 0.75
CA GLU A 173 -5.24 -7.01 -0.12
C GLU A 173 -4.15 -6.05 -0.62
N ALA A 174 -4.53 -5.22 -1.59
CA ALA A 174 -3.72 -4.11 -2.09
C ALA A 174 -4.62 -2.87 -2.26
N GLY A 175 -4.07 -1.68 -1.97
CA GLY A 175 -4.83 -0.44 -1.96
C GLY A 175 -5.26 0.06 -3.35
N PHE A 176 -6.36 0.82 -3.39
CA PHE A 176 -7.06 1.26 -4.62
C PHE A 176 -7.65 0.10 -5.44
N GLY A 177 -7.87 0.30 -6.74
CA GLY A 177 -8.39 -0.72 -7.65
C GLY A 177 -7.32 -1.66 -8.16
N ALA A 178 -7.73 -2.69 -8.92
CA ALA A 178 -6.81 -3.67 -9.49
C ALA A 178 -5.86 -3.08 -10.56
N ASP A 179 -6.18 -1.90 -11.10
CA ASP A 179 -5.34 -1.11 -11.99
C ASP A 179 -4.11 -0.49 -11.32
N LEU A 180 -4.14 -0.31 -9.99
CA LEU A 180 -3.02 0.20 -9.20
C LEU A 180 -2.53 -0.83 -8.19
N GLY A 181 -3.36 -1.16 -7.19
CA GLY A 181 -2.98 -2.09 -6.13
C GLY A 181 -2.76 -3.50 -6.65
N GLY A 182 -3.70 -4.01 -7.46
CA GLY A 182 -3.63 -5.34 -8.04
C GLY A 182 -2.40 -5.53 -8.93
N GLU A 183 -2.17 -4.60 -9.87
CA GLU A 183 -0.97 -4.58 -10.72
C GLU A 183 0.31 -4.55 -9.86
N LYS A 184 0.45 -3.61 -8.93
CA LYS A 184 1.66 -3.50 -8.11
C LYS A 184 1.87 -4.68 -7.16
N PHE A 185 0.80 -5.31 -6.68
CA PHE A 185 0.89 -6.55 -5.92
C PHE A 185 1.54 -7.65 -6.77
N MET A 186 1.10 -7.80 -8.02
CA MET A 186 1.58 -8.82 -8.95
C MET A 186 2.99 -8.51 -9.47
N ASP A 187 3.19 -7.31 -10.00
CA ASP A 187 4.42 -6.95 -10.71
C ASP A 187 5.57 -6.53 -9.79
N ILE A 188 5.27 -6.07 -8.57
CA ILE A 188 6.28 -5.66 -7.59
C ILE A 188 6.36 -6.65 -6.43
N LYS A 189 5.29 -6.82 -5.65
CA LYS A 189 5.36 -7.61 -4.41
C LYS A 189 5.59 -9.09 -4.71
N CYS A 190 4.77 -9.73 -5.56
CA CYS A 190 4.90 -11.14 -5.90
C CYS A 190 6.27 -11.45 -6.50
N ARG A 191 6.69 -10.67 -7.50
CA ARG A 191 8.02 -10.80 -8.14
C ARG A 191 9.18 -10.67 -7.14
N LYS A 192 9.13 -9.70 -6.22
CA LYS A 192 10.21 -9.49 -5.23
C LYS A 192 10.16 -10.47 -4.06
N ALA A 193 8.99 -10.95 -3.71
CA ALA A 193 8.77 -11.88 -2.60
C ALA A 193 8.92 -13.35 -3.02
N GLY A 194 8.85 -13.66 -4.32
CA GLY A 194 8.83 -15.03 -4.81
C GLY A 194 7.55 -15.77 -4.42
N ILE A 195 6.43 -15.05 -4.36
CA ILE A 195 5.09 -15.62 -4.09
C ILE A 195 4.22 -15.51 -5.33
N THR A 196 3.25 -16.42 -5.46
CA THR A 196 2.28 -16.43 -6.55
C THR A 196 0.90 -16.57 -5.92
N PRO A 197 -0.06 -15.68 -6.23
CA PRO A 197 -1.42 -15.82 -5.73
C PRO A 197 -2.16 -16.91 -6.51
N ASP A 198 -2.84 -17.79 -5.80
CA ASP A 198 -3.65 -18.87 -6.38
C ASP A 198 -5.02 -18.37 -6.89
N CYS A 199 -5.53 -17.28 -6.31
CA CYS A 199 -6.82 -16.69 -6.65
C CYS A 199 -6.78 -15.17 -6.48
N ALA A 200 -7.72 -14.49 -7.14
CA ALA A 200 -7.99 -13.07 -6.93
C ALA A 200 -9.49 -12.86 -6.70
N VAL A 201 -9.83 -12.06 -5.70
CA VAL A 201 -11.22 -11.62 -5.45
C VAL A 201 -11.35 -10.15 -5.85
N LEU A 202 -12.21 -9.86 -6.82
CA LEU A 202 -12.55 -8.49 -7.21
C LEU A 202 -13.82 -8.06 -6.47
N VAL A 203 -13.67 -7.11 -5.55
CA VAL A 203 -14.80 -6.56 -4.79
C VAL A 203 -15.51 -5.50 -5.62
N ALA A 204 -16.84 -5.58 -5.70
CA ALA A 204 -17.69 -4.60 -6.36
C ALA A 204 -18.93 -4.30 -5.51
N THR A 205 -19.59 -3.17 -5.80
CA THR A 205 -20.92 -2.84 -5.27
C THR A 205 -21.78 -2.30 -6.40
N ILE A 206 -23.08 -2.57 -6.36
CA ILE A 206 -24.04 -2.06 -7.36
C ILE A 206 -24.01 -0.53 -7.41
N ARG A 207 -23.90 0.12 -6.24
CA ARG A 207 -23.79 1.58 -6.14
C ARG A 207 -22.52 2.12 -6.81
N ALA A 208 -21.35 1.50 -6.61
CA ALA A 208 -20.12 1.95 -7.28
C ALA A 208 -20.21 1.77 -8.80
N LEU A 209 -20.79 0.68 -9.27
CA LEU A 209 -21.00 0.46 -10.71
C LEU A 209 -21.98 1.51 -11.27
N LYS A 210 -23.08 1.81 -10.60
CA LYS A 210 -23.97 2.92 -10.99
C LYS A 210 -23.25 4.27 -11.04
N MET A 211 -22.32 4.55 -10.12
CA MET A 211 -21.48 5.76 -10.18
C MET A 211 -20.59 5.78 -11.43
N HIS A 212 -19.97 4.65 -11.78
CA HIS A 212 -19.20 4.53 -13.04
C HIS A 212 -20.09 4.68 -14.28
N GLY A 213 -21.38 4.37 -14.17
CA GLY A 213 -22.41 4.67 -15.17
C GLY A 213 -22.91 6.12 -15.20
N GLY A 214 -22.38 7.00 -14.35
CA GLY A 214 -22.69 8.43 -14.32
C GLY A 214 -23.74 8.85 -13.28
N VAL A 215 -24.19 7.96 -12.39
CA VAL A 215 -25.12 8.33 -11.31
C VAL A 215 -24.39 9.11 -10.23
N LYS A 216 -24.96 10.24 -9.82
CA LYS A 216 -24.43 11.07 -8.73
C LYS A 216 -24.59 10.36 -7.38
N LYS A 217 -23.75 10.72 -6.42
CA LYS A 217 -23.68 10.05 -5.11
C LYS A 217 -25.01 10.06 -4.36
N GLU A 218 -25.78 11.12 -4.52
CA GLU A 218 -27.06 11.36 -3.84
C GLU A 218 -28.17 10.43 -4.35
N ASP A 219 -28.08 9.98 -5.60
CA ASP A 219 -29.13 9.25 -6.31
C ASP A 219 -28.94 7.73 -6.32
N LEU A 220 -27.88 7.22 -5.66
CA LEU A 220 -27.46 5.81 -5.75
C LEU A 220 -28.42 4.79 -5.10
N LYS A 221 -29.40 5.24 -4.32
CA LYS A 221 -30.38 4.36 -3.66
C LYS A 221 -31.50 3.90 -4.59
N GLN A 222 -31.70 4.58 -5.72
CA GLN A 222 -32.73 4.21 -6.69
C GLN A 222 -32.21 3.11 -7.61
N GLU A 223 -33.08 2.17 -7.96
CA GLU A 223 -32.77 1.17 -8.99
C GLU A 223 -32.47 1.87 -10.31
N ASN A 224 -31.37 1.48 -10.97
CA ASN A 224 -31.03 2.00 -12.30
C ASN A 224 -30.20 1.00 -13.11
N LEU A 225 -30.89 0.06 -13.76
CA LEU A 225 -30.27 -0.98 -14.59
C LEU A 225 -29.46 -0.40 -15.75
N LYS A 226 -29.91 0.69 -16.37
CA LYS A 226 -29.21 1.32 -17.51
C LYS A 226 -27.85 1.88 -17.10
N ALA A 227 -27.79 2.60 -15.97
CA ALA A 227 -26.53 3.12 -15.46
C ALA A 227 -25.63 1.99 -14.94
N LEU A 228 -26.21 0.99 -14.28
CA LEU A 228 -25.48 -0.19 -13.83
C LEU A 228 -24.81 -0.91 -15.02
N GLU A 229 -25.54 -1.14 -16.10
CA GLU A 229 -25.02 -1.74 -17.32
C GLU A 229 -23.89 -0.91 -17.95
N ALA A 230 -24.04 0.42 -18.02
CA ALA A 230 -22.97 1.30 -18.52
C ALA A 230 -21.71 1.24 -17.62
N GLY A 231 -21.91 1.18 -16.30
CA GLY A 231 -20.83 1.11 -15.31
C GLY A 231 -20.10 -0.23 -15.24
N MET A 232 -20.69 -1.31 -15.75
CA MET A 232 -20.05 -2.63 -15.83
C MET A 232 -18.73 -2.59 -16.62
N SER A 233 -18.55 -1.61 -17.52
CA SER A 233 -17.30 -1.40 -18.24
C SER A 233 -16.07 -1.29 -17.33
N ASN A 234 -16.23 -0.73 -16.11
CA ASN A 234 -15.15 -0.66 -15.13
C ASN A 234 -14.77 -2.06 -14.61
N LEU A 235 -15.75 -2.82 -14.08
CA LEU A 235 -15.50 -4.16 -13.55
C LEU A 235 -15.01 -5.11 -14.64
N GLN A 236 -15.58 -5.02 -15.85
CA GLN A 236 -15.12 -5.78 -17.01
C GLN A 236 -13.63 -5.56 -17.26
N ARG A 237 -13.15 -4.31 -17.28
CA ARG A 237 -11.73 -4.02 -17.50
C ARG A 237 -10.85 -4.64 -16.40
N HIS A 238 -11.28 -4.59 -15.14
CA HIS A 238 -10.53 -5.19 -14.05
C HIS A 238 -10.49 -6.71 -14.14
N VAL A 239 -11.61 -7.37 -14.50
CA VAL A 239 -11.65 -8.81 -14.75
C VAL A 239 -10.67 -9.21 -15.85
N GLU A 240 -10.74 -8.53 -17.00
CA GLU A 240 -9.85 -8.78 -18.15
C GLU A 240 -8.37 -8.59 -17.77
N ASN A 241 -8.05 -7.60 -16.94
CA ASN A 241 -6.68 -7.35 -16.50
C ASN A 241 -6.15 -8.47 -15.61
N ILE A 242 -6.95 -8.99 -14.68
CA ILE A 242 -6.56 -10.13 -13.84
C ILE A 242 -6.43 -11.41 -14.68
N GLN A 243 -7.33 -11.63 -15.64
CA GLN A 243 -7.24 -12.76 -16.57
C GLN A 243 -5.96 -12.73 -17.43
N LYS A 244 -5.47 -11.56 -17.83
CA LYS A 244 -4.18 -11.42 -18.52
C LYS A 244 -2.99 -11.84 -17.68
N LEU A 245 -3.13 -11.85 -16.35
CA LEU A 245 -2.12 -12.35 -15.41
C LEU A 245 -2.25 -13.87 -15.16
N GLY A 246 -3.15 -14.55 -15.89
CA GLY A 246 -3.36 -15.99 -15.81
C GLY A 246 -4.28 -16.43 -14.68
N ILE A 247 -4.98 -15.51 -14.01
CA ILE A 247 -5.88 -15.80 -12.89
C ILE A 247 -7.32 -15.54 -13.32
N VAL A 248 -8.23 -16.49 -13.06
CA VAL A 248 -9.67 -16.27 -13.21
C VAL A 248 -10.21 -15.72 -11.89
N PRO A 249 -10.61 -14.45 -11.80
CA PRO A 249 -11.04 -13.88 -10.53
C PRO A 249 -12.44 -14.34 -10.13
N VAL A 250 -12.71 -14.35 -8.82
CA VAL A 250 -14.06 -14.40 -8.26
C VAL A 250 -14.52 -12.95 -8.01
N VAL A 251 -15.74 -12.60 -8.43
CA VAL A 251 -16.32 -11.29 -8.13
C VAL A 251 -17.14 -11.39 -6.84
N SER A 252 -16.78 -10.61 -5.82
CA SER A 252 -17.55 -10.46 -4.59
C SER A 252 -18.37 -9.17 -4.64
N ILE A 253 -19.69 -9.32 -4.72
CA ILE A 253 -20.64 -8.20 -4.72
C ILE A 253 -21.05 -7.94 -3.26
N ASN A 254 -20.49 -6.89 -2.66
CA ASN A 254 -20.84 -6.52 -1.29
C ASN A 254 -22.26 -5.92 -1.27
N ARG A 255 -23.16 -6.56 -0.50
CA ARG A 255 -24.58 -6.20 -0.44
C ARG A 255 -24.80 -4.84 0.24
N PHE A 256 -25.69 -4.04 -0.33
CA PHE A 256 -26.31 -2.91 0.35
C PHE A 256 -27.83 -3.10 0.43
N SER A 257 -28.46 -2.50 1.44
CA SER A 257 -29.89 -2.62 1.70
C SER A 257 -30.80 -2.08 0.58
N ALA A 258 -30.27 -1.22 -0.30
CA ALA A 258 -30.99 -0.60 -1.40
C ALA A 258 -30.78 -1.32 -2.74
N ASP A 259 -29.94 -2.35 -2.77
CA ASP A 259 -29.67 -3.10 -3.99
C ASP A 259 -30.87 -3.98 -4.33
N SER A 260 -31.39 -3.88 -5.55
CA SER A 260 -32.51 -4.71 -5.99
C SER A 260 -32.06 -6.06 -6.55
N GLU A 261 -32.94 -7.06 -6.50
CA GLU A 261 -32.66 -8.37 -7.12
C GLU A 261 -32.39 -8.25 -8.62
N ALA A 262 -33.04 -7.31 -9.32
CA ALA A 262 -32.79 -7.06 -10.73
C ALA A 262 -31.37 -6.54 -10.99
N GLU A 263 -30.89 -5.62 -10.15
CA GLU A 263 -29.52 -5.10 -10.22
C GLU A 263 -28.49 -6.18 -9.93
N ILE A 264 -28.72 -7.00 -8.91
CA ILE A 264 -27.86 -8.14 -8.53
C ILE A 264 -27.76 -9.12 -9.70
N ASN A 265 -28.89 -9.51 -10.28
CA ASN A 265 -28.94 -10.46 -11.39
C ASN A 265 -28.23 -9.93 -12.63
N LEU A 266 -28.37 -8.64 -12.95
CA LEU A 266 -27.66 -8.02 -14.07
C LEU A 266 -26.13 -8.13 -13.89
N VAL A 267 -25.60 -7.84 -12.70
CA VAL A 267 -24.14 -7.97 -12.44
C VAL A 267 -23.70 -9.43 -12.60
N LYS A 268 -24.46 -10.38 -12.05
CA LYS A 268 -24.16 -11.81 -12.17
C LYS A 268 -24.16 -12.29 -13.63
N GLU A 269 -25.15 -11.89 -14.42
CA GLU A 269 -25.24 -12.23 -15.84
C GLU A 269 -24.06 -11.67 -16.63
N LYS A 270 -23.70 -10.40 -16.40
CA LYS A 270 -22.56 -9.76 -17.07
C LYS A 270 -21.24 -10.39 -16.67
N CYS A 271 -21.05 -10.77 -15.41
CA CYS A 271 -19.86 -11.49 -14.95
C CYS A 271 -19.78 -12.90 -15.55
N LYS A 272 -20.90 -13.62 -15.62
CA LYS A 272 -20.97 -14.94 -16.27
C LYS A 272 -20.57 -14.87 -17.75
N ALA A 273 -20.97 -13.82 -18.45
CA ALA A 273 -20.57 -13.59 -19.84
C ALA A 273 -19.05 -13.34 -20.00
N LEU A 274 -18.36 -12.90 -18.95
CA LEU A 274 -16.90 -12.75 -18.89
C LEU A 274 -16.19 -14.03 -18.41
N GLY A 275 -16.93 -15.11 -18.15
CA GLY A 275 -16.39 -16.38 -17.67
C GLY A 275 -15.97 -16.36 -16.20
N VAL A 276 -16.52 -15.46 -15.38
CA VAL A 276 -16.20 -15.37 -13.94
C VAL A 276 -17.45 -15.54 -13.07
N GLU A 277 -17.27 -16.16 -11.90
CA GLU A 277 -18.33 -16.34 -10.90
C GLU A 277 -18.50 -15.03 -10.11
N ALA A 278 -19.75 -14.56 -9.97
CA ALA A 278 -20.09 -13.38 -9.17
C ALA A 278 -21.07 -13.75 -8.07
N LEU A 279 -20.68 -13.47 -6.83
CA LEU A 279 -21.36 -13.95 -5.64
C LEU A 279 -21.69 -12.78 -4.73
N MET A 280 -22.87 -12.83 -4.11
CA MET A 280 -23.23 -11.85 -3.09
C MET A 280 -22.44 -12.13 -1.83
N ALA A 281 -21.99 -11.07 -1.17
CA ALA A 281 -21.35 -11.13 0.12
C ALA A 281 -22.05 -10.14 1.07
N ASP A 282 -22.52 -10.65 2.21
CA ASP A 282 -23.22 -9.87 3.25
C ASP A 282 -22.52 -10.00 4.61
N HIS A 283 -21.19 -10.18 4.59
CA HIS A 283 -20.38 -10.37 5.79
C HIS A 283 -20.37 -9.17 6.72
N TRP A 284 -20.73 -7.98 6.23
CA TRP A 284 -20.91 -6.81 7.07
C TRP A 284 -22.09 -6.97 8.03
N ALA A 285 -23.19 -7.58 7.58
CA ALA A 285 -24.38 -7.82 8.42
C ALA A 285 -24.36 -9.20 9.11
N MET A 286 -23.80 -10.21 8.45
CA MET A 286 -23.93 -11.63 8.83
C MET A 286 -22.60 -12.29 9.24
N GLY A 287 -21.50 -11.53 9.38
CA GLY A 287 -20.19 -12.08 9.72
C GLY A 287 -19.67 -13.08 8.67
N GLY A 288 -18.91 -14.09 9.10
CA GLY A 288 -18.31 -15.09 8.22
C GLY A 288 -19.33 -15.86 7.37
N GLU A 289 -20.54 -16.11 7.90
CA GLU A 289 -21.62 -16.79 7.18
C GLU A 289 -22.00 -16.02 5.89
N GLY A 290 -22.03 -14.69 5.96
CA GLY A 290 -22.36 -13.82 4.83
C GLY A 290 -21.34 -13.82 3.69
N ALA A 291 -20.15 -14.40 3.86
CA ALA A 291 -19.14 -14.56 2.80
C ALA A 291 -18.83 -16.04 2.47
N ALA A 292 -19.59 -16.98 3.02
CA ALA A 292 -19.30 -18.41 2.88
C ALA A 292 -19.33 -18.90 1.42
N ASP A 293 -20.21 -18.34 0.58
CA ASP A 293 -20.24 -18.66 -0.85
C ASP A 293 -18.99 -18.16 -1.59
N VAL A 294 -18.54 -16.95 -1.28
CA VAL A 294 -17.29 -16.41 -1.84
C VAL A 294 -16.11 -17.28 -1.43
N ALA A 295 -16.04 -17.67 -0.15
CA ALA A 295 -15.00 -18.57 0.34
C ALA A 295 -15.03 -19.94 -0.37
N ARG A 296 -16.22 -20.53 -0.57
CA ARG A 296 -16.38 -21.77 -1.33
C ARG A 296 -15.88 -21.63 -2.77
N ALA A 297 -16.14 -20.51 -3.43
CA ALA A 297 -15.67 -20.28 -4.80
C ALA A 297 -14.16 -20.07 -4.89
N VAL A 298 -13.54 -19.42 -3.90
CA VAL A 298 -12.08 -19.24 -3.83
C VAL A 298 -11.33 -20.57 -3.67
N VAL A 299 -11.95 -21.57 -3.06
CA VAL A 299 -11.35 -22.90 -2.83
C VAL A 299 -11.41 -23.82 -4.05
N LYS A 300 -12.34 -23.58 -5.00
CA LYS A 300 -12.52 -24.41 -6.21
C LYS A 300 -11.35 -24.28 -7.19
#